data_AF-A0A1H3U153-F1
#
_entry.id   AF-A0A1H3U153-F1
#
_cell.length_a   1.000
_cell.length_b   1.000
_cell.length_c   1.000
_cell.angle_alpha   90.00
_cell.angle_beta   90.00
_cell.angle_gamma   90.00
#
_symmetry.space_group_name_H-M   'P 1'
#
loop_
_entity.id
_entity.type
_entity.pdbx_description
1 polymer ?
#
loop_
_entity_poly.entity_id
_entity_poly.type
_entity_poly.pdbx_seq_one_letter_code
_entity_poly.pdbx_strand_id
1 'polypeptide(L)'
;MKLFIFGFAALLATGSAFAADTAPDTNVIHDKTGFFVHLDVAKVLSSTDTYGQCGIVPAQLKYLDSQDREHVLDYQVQGIGCPSDN
;
A
#
# COMPACT_ATOMS: atom_id res chain seq x y z
N MET A 1 -9.54 7.17 73.49
CA MET A 1 -9.95 7.50 72.11
C MET A 1 -8.89 6.95 71.17
N LYS A 2 -9.21 5.90 70.42
CA LYS A 2 -8.24 5.19 69.58
C LYS A 2 -8.93 4.68 68.30
N LEU A 3 -8.27 4.98 67.18
CA LEU A 3 -8.38 4.41 65.83
C LEU A 3 -9.58 4.84 64.97
N PHE A 4 -9.27 5.74 64.03
CA PHE A 4 -10.09 6.05 62.86
C PHE A 4 -9.51 5.37 61.61
N ILE A 5 -10.41 4.69 60.89
CA ILE A 5 -10.58 4.65 59.44
C ILE A 5 -9.64 3.72 58.63
N PHE A 6 -10.24 2.57 58.32
CA PHE A 6 -10.24 1.83 57.05
C PHE A 6 -9.41 2.45 55.89
N GLY A 7 -8.28 1.81 55.59
CA GLY A 7 -7.52 2.02 54.36
C GLY A 7 -8.20 1.36 53.17
N PHE A 8 -8.69 2.20 52.27
CA PHE A 8 -9.38 1.90 51.03
C PHE A 8 -8.47 1.12 50.06
N ALA A 9 -8.95 -0.04 49.60
CA ALA A 9 -8.27 -0.87 48.61
C ALA A 9 -8.20 -0.16 47.26
N ALA A 10 -7.00 0.22 46.81
CA ALA A 10 -6.76 0.72 45.47
C ALA A 10 -6.29 -0.45 44.58
N LEU A 11 -7.24 -1.02 43.86
CA LEU A 11 -7.09 -2.07 42.87
C LEU A 11 -6.42 -1.47 41.62
N LEU A 12 -5.09 -1.58 41.53
CA LEU A 12 -4.30 -1.14 40.38
C LEU A 12 -4.00 -2.33 39.47
N ALA A 13 -4.67 -2.40 38.33
CA ALA A 13 -4.10 -2.80 37.03
C ALA A 13 -5.22 -2.99 35.99
N THR A 14 -5.82 -1.91 35.51
CA THR A 14 -6.51 -1.94 34.21
C THR A 14 -5.44 -1.89 33.12
N GLY A 15 -4.95 -3.06 32.72
CA GLY A 15 -4.15 -3.21 31.52
C GLY A 15 -5.06 -3.18 30.29
N SER A 16 -5.25 -2.01 29.70
CA SER A 16 -5.87 -1.90 28.38
C SER A 16 -4.85 -2.32 27.33
N ALA A 17 -4.89 -3.57 26.89
CA ALA A 17 -4.23 -3.98 25.66
C ALA A 17 -5.04 -3.41 24.49
N PHE A 18 -4.60 -2.28 23.93
CA PHE A 18 -5.05 -1.88 22.61
C PHE A 18 -4.39 -2.84 21.61
N ALA A 19 -5.08 -3.93 21.29
CA ALA A 19 -4.87 -4.58 20.01
C ALA A 19 -5.42 -3.63 18.94
N ALA A 20 -4.58 -2.70 18.49
CA ALA A 20 -4.80 -2.10 17.20
C ALA A 20 -4.52 -3.23 16.19
N ASP A 21 -5.59 -3.94 15.80
CA ASP A 21 -5.62 -4.56 14.47
C ASP A 21 -5.45 -3.41 13.47
N THR A 22 -4.20 -3.05 13.20
CA THR A 22 -3.85 -2.35 11.97
C THR A 22 -4.09 -3.36 10.86
N ALA A 23 -5.36 -3.52 10.46
CA ALA A 23 -5.63 -3.76 9.06
C ALA A 23 -4.80 -2.71 8.31
N PRO A 24 -3.89 -3.10 7.40
CA PRO A 24 -3.11 -2.12 6.66
C PRO A 24 -4.12 -1.17 6.05
N ASP A 25 -4.03 0.09 6.47
CA ASP A 25 -4.78 1.17 5.88
C ASP A 25 -4.46 1.05 4.38
N THR A 26 -5.43 0.62 3.57
CA THR A 26 -5.23 0.42 2.13
C THR A 26 -5.22 1.78 1.46
N ASN A 27 -4.40 2.70 1.96
CA ASN A 27 -4.00 3.94 1.34
C ASN A 27 -3.04 3.59 0.20
N VAL A 28 -3.60 2.92 -0.80
CA VAL A 28 -2.93 2.71 -2.08
C VAL A 28 -2.84 4.06 -2.76
N ILE A 29 -1.62 4.48 -3.08
CA ILE A 29 -1.36 5.76 -3.72
C ILE A 29 -1.55 5.57 -5.23
N HIS A 30 -2.45 6.36 -5.82
CA HIS A 30 -2.66 6.36 -7.27
C HIS A 30 -1.79 7.43 -7.93
N ASP A 31 -0.77 6.99 -8.65
CA ASP A 31 0.15 7.90 -9.31
C ASP A 31 -0.44 8.48 -10.59
N LYS A 32 0.01 9.70 -10.91
CA LYS A 32 -0.39 10.39 -12.13
C LYS A 32 0.61 10.13 -13.26
N THR A 33 0.09 9.84 -14.44
CA THR A 33 0.91 9.70 -15.66
C THR A 33 1.43 11.04 -16.17
N GLY A 34 2.56 10.98 -16.89
CA GLY A 34 3.17 12.13 -17.55
C GLY A 34 4.44 11.73 -18.31
N PHE A 35 4.94 12.63 -19.16
CA PHE A 35 6.25 12.47 -19.77
C PHE A 35 7.34 12.68 -18.73
N PHE A 36 8.28 11.74 -18.62
CA PHE A 36 9.41 11.77 -17.69
C PHE A 36 9.03 11.84 -16.19
N VAL A 37 7.99 11.11 -15.78
CA VAL A 37 7.68 10.95 -14.35
C VAL A 37 8.76 10.08 -13.70
N HIS A 38 9.35 10.58 -12.62
CA HIS A 38 10.24 9.79 -11.77
C HIS A 38 9.42 9.00 -10.76
N LEU A 39 9.53 7.68 -10.80
CA LEU A 39 8.88 6.77 -9.85
C LEU A 39 9.95 6.22 -8.90
N ASP A 40 9.71 6.31 -7.60
CA ASP A 40 10.53 5.65 -6.58
C ASP A 40 10.07 4.19 -6.44
N VAL A 41 10.55 3.31 -7.33
CA VAL A 41 10.17 1.89 -7.32
C VAL A 41 11.22 1.07 -6.56
N ALA A 42 10.89 0.63 -5.35
CA ALA A 42 11.72 -0.28 -4.58
C ALA A 42 11.42 -1.76 -4.92
N LYS A 43 10.14 -2.11 -5.11
CA LYS A 43 9.72 -3.48 -5.46
C LYS A 43 8.49 -3.49 -6.36
N VAL A 44 8.55 -4.21 -7.47
CA VAL A 44 7.36 -4.47 -8.30
C VAL A 44 6.51 -5.56 -7.64
N LEU A 45 5.21 -5.28 -7.47
CA LEU A 45 4.22 -6.22 -6.96
C LEU A 45 3.50 -6.94 -8.10
N SER A 46 3.05 -6.20 -9.11
CA SER A 46 2.48 -6.76 -10.33
C SER A 46 2.57 -5.79 -11.50
N SER A 47 2.48 -6.31 -12.72
CA SER A 47 2.37 -5.51 -13.94
C SER A 47 1.48 -6.23 -14.95
N THR A 48 0.72 -5.47 -15.74
CA THR A 48 -0.10 -6.01 -16.83
C THR A 48 0.78 -6.66 -17.90
N ASP A 49 0.53 -7.93 -18.20
CA ASP A 49 1.08 -8.59 -19.38
C ASP A 49 0.35 -8.09 -20.63
N THR A 50 1.11 -7.57 -21.58
CA THR A 50 0.61 -6.98 -22.84
C THR A 50 0.94 -7.84 -24.06
N TYR A 51 1.43 -9.07 -23.86
CA TYR A 51 1.75 -9.97 -24.96
C TYR A 51 0.52 -10.29 -25.83
N GLY A 52 0.65 -10.09 -27.14
CA GLY A 52 -0.41 -10.28 -28.12
C GLY A 52 -1.48 -9.18 -28.13
N GLN A 53 -1.35 -8.15 -27.29
CA GLN A 53 -2.28 -7.01 -27.27
C GLN A 53 -1.75 -5.87 -28.14
N CYS A 54 -2.13 -5.84 -29.42
CA CYS A 54 -1.51 -4.96 -30.40
C CYS A 54 -2.00 -3.52 -30.35
N GLY A 55 -1.08 -2.59 -30.65
CA GLY A 55 -1.31 -1.15 -30.58
C GLY A 55 -1.04 -0.56 -29.19
N ILE A 56 -1.57 0.65 -28.97
CA ILE A 56 -1.51 1.32 -27.67
C ILE A 56 -2.63 0.76 -26.78
N VAL A 57 -2.24 0.14 -25.68
CA VAL A 57 -3.14 -0.57 -24.76
C VAL A 57 -3.00 -0.05 -23.32
N PRO A 58 -4.07 -0.14 -22.51
CA PRO A 58 -3.99 0.16 -21.09
C PRO A 58 -3.15 -0.89 -20.35
N ALA A 59 -2.31 -0.43 -19.43
CA ALA A 59 -1.53 -1.26 -18.53
C ALA A 59 -1.56 -0.68 -17.10
N GLN A 60 -1.36 -1.55 -16.12
CA GLN A 60 -1.26 -1.20 -14.71
C GLN A 60 0.08 -1.69 -14.16
N LEU A 61 0.69 -0.88 -13.31
CA LEU A 61 1.86 -1.22 -12.50
C LEU A 61 1.50 -1.05 -11.03
N LYS A 62 1.71 -2.10 -10.23
CA LYS A 62 1.63 -2.03 -8.77
C LYS A 62 3.01 -2.21 -8.19
N TYR A 63 3.41 -1.36 -7.26
CA TYR A 63 4.75 -1.40 -6.67
C TYR A 63 4.79 -0.87 -5.24
N LEU A 64 5.88 -1.20 -4.54
CA LEU A 64 6.26 -0.56 -3.28
C LEU A 64 7.33 0.49 -3.54
N ASP A 65 7.20 1.64 -2.89
CA ASP A 65 8.25 2.65 -2.84
C ASP A 65 9.32 2.33 -1.78
N SER A 66 10.34 3.18 -1.66
CA SER A 66 11.41 3.00 -0.68
C SER A 66 10.94 3.11 0.79
N GLN A 67 9.68 3.50 1.01
CA GLN A 67 9.05 3.63 2.33
C GLN A 67 8.02 2.52 2.59
N ASP A 68 8.04 1.45 1.78
CA ASP A 68 7.11 0.31 1.84
C ASP A 68 5.63 0.69 1.64
N ARG A 69 5.34 1.79 0.94
CA ARG A 69 3.97 2.19 0.60
C ARG A 69 3.55 1.60 -0.74
N GLU A 70 2.30 1.15 -0.85
CA GLU A 70 1.78 0.60 -2.09
C GLU A 70 1.30 1.70 -3.05
N HIS A 71 1.76 1.60 -4.29
CA HIS A 71 1.45 2.49 -5.39
C HIS A 71 0.78 1.72 -6.53
N VAL A 72 -0.17 2.38 -7.20
CA VAL A 72 -0.82 1.93 -8.44
C VAL A 72 -0.66 3.02 -9.50
N LEU A 73 -0.08 2.65 -10.63
CA LEU A 73 0.03 3.50 -11.82
C LEU A 73 -0.71 2.87 -12.98
N ASP A 74 -1.73 3.55 -13.48
CA ASP A 74 -2.45 3.21 -14.72
C ASP A 74 -1.88 4.04 -15.88
N TYR A 75 -1.44 3.38 -16.96
CA TYR A 75 -0.78 4.05 -18.09
C TYR A 75 -1.13 3.40 -19.44
N GLN A 76 -0.67 4.01 -20.53
CA GLN A 76 -0.81 3.50 -21.89
C GLN A 76 0.57 3.06 -22.41
N VAL A 77 0.64 1.92 -23.08
CA VAL A 77 1.89 1.36 -23.61
C VAL A 77 1.64 0.68 -24.95
N GLN A 78 2.65 0.66 -25.84
CA GLN A 78 2.62 -0.20 -27.02
C GLN A 78 2.75 -1.66 -26.57
N GLY A 79 1.77 -2.51 -26.86
CA GLY A 79 1.86 -3.93 -26.52
C GLY A 79 2.90 -4.67 -27.37
N ILE A 80 3.24 -5.88 -26.95
CA ILE A 80 4.36 -6.66 -27.48
C ILE A 80 3.92 -7.99 -28.07
N GLY A 81 4.77 -8.64 -28.88
CA GLY A 81 4.48 -9.98 -29.42
C GLY A 81 3.44 -10.00 -30.54
N CYS A 82 3.31 -8.90 -31.29
CA CYS A 82 2.35 -8.76 -32.37
C CYS A 82 2.92 -9.24 -33.72
N PRO A 83 2.23 -10.15 -34.43
CA PRO A 83 2.76 -10.78 -35.65
C PRO A 83 3.10 -9.82 -36.80
N SER A 84 2.54 -8.61 -36.81
CA SER A 84 2.63 -7.64 -37.92
C SER A 84 3.34 -6.33 -37.56
N ASP A 85 3.96 -6.22 -36.39
CA ASP A 85 4.60 -4.98 -35.91
C ASP A 85 6.13 -4.94 -36.18
N ASN A 86 6.62 -5.76 -37.14
CA ASN A 86 8.02 -5.77 -37.60
C ASN A 86 8.21 -5.04 -38.93
#